data_AF-A0A4R5BUJ0-F1
#
_entry.id   AF-A0A4R5BUJ0-F1
#
_cell.length_a   1.000
_cell.length_b   1.000
_cell.length_c   1.000
_cell.angle_alpha   90.00
_cell.angle_beta   90.00
_cell.angle_gamma   90.00
#
_symmetry.space_group_name_H-M   'P 1'
#
loop_
_entity.id
_entity.type
_entity.pdbx_description
1 polymer ?
#
loop_
_entity_poly.entity_id
_entity_poly.type
_entity_poly.pdbx_seq_one_letter_code
_entity_poly.pdbx_strand_id
1 'polypeptide(L)'
;MTPTQHLDGLARVLPAAGWSTRPRYEEIPVLLRVFSPYLPAFGESVWVKPGVGGVPWFMSSSGDPIAPCHDLVGAVQGIADRLGPIAEAARAMGQEGPLRRLVTRIQHAMRRSHVIR
;
A
#
# COMPACT_ATOMS: atom_id res chain seq x y z
N MET A 1 20.27 15.55 -7.60
CA MET A 1 19.67 14.19 -7.55
C MET A 1 18.52 14.16 -8.53
N THR A 2 18.37 13.11 -9.33
CA THR A 2 17.29 12.98 -10.34
C THR A 2 15.98 12.51 -9.68
N PRO A 3 14.81 12.71 -10.33
CA PRO A 3 13.56 12.11 -9.89
C PRO A 3 13.66 10.60 -9.62
N THR A 4 14.32 9.86 -10.50
CA THR A 4 14.54 8.41 -10.33
C THR A 4 15.35 8.08 -9.08
N GLN A 5 16.43 8.82 -8.80
CA GLN A 5 17.23 8.61 -7.59
C GLN A 5 16.44 8.87 -6.29
N HIS A 6 15.55 9.88 -6.28
CA HIS A 6 14.66 10.11 -5.15
C HIS A 6 13.64 8.98 -4.99
N LEU A 7 13.03 8.52 -6.08
CA LEU A 7 12.08 7.41 -6.07
C LEU A 7 12.75 6.08 -5.65
N ASP A 8 13.99 5.83 -6.05
CA ASP A 8 14.79 4.69 -5.59
C ASP A 8 15.03 4.76 -4.07
N GLY A 9 15.35 5.96 -3.55
CA GLY A 9 15.49 6.18 -2.11
C GLY A 9 14.22 5.83 -1.34
N LEU A 10 13.07 6.28 -1.84
CA LEU A 10 11.76 5.95 -1.27
C LEU A 10 11.44 4.44 -1.38
N ALA A 11 11.71 3.83 -2.53
CA ALA A 11 11.47 2.41 -2.77
C ALA A 11 12.26 1.50 -1.81
N ARG A 12 13.43 1.94 -1.35
CA ARG A 12 14.24 1.18 -0.39
C ARG A 12 13.66 1.16 1.03
N VAL A 13 12.97 2.22 1.45
CA VAL A 13 12.45 2.34 2.83
C VAL A 13 11.03 1.80 3.01
N LEU A 14 10.22 1.82 1.95
CA LEU A 14 8.83 1.38 1.97
C LEU A 14 8.61 -0.09 2.41
N PRO A 15 9.46 -1.07 2.01
CA PRO A 15 9.32 -2.45 2.47
C PRO A 15 9.42 -2.64 3.97
N ALA A 16 10.24 -1.84 4.67
CA ALA A 16 10.36 -1.90 6.12
C ALA A 16 9.07 -1.45 6.84
N ALA A 17 8.25 -0.64 6.16
CA ALA A 17 6.92 -0.22 6.61
C ALA A 17 5.78 -1.14 6.10
N GLY A 18 6.12 -2.28 5.49
CA GLY A 18 5.13 -3.26 5.02
C GLY A 18 4.52 -2.97 3.66
N TRP A 19 5.07 -2.01 2.90
CA TRP A 19 4.59 -1.67 1.56
C TRP A 19 5.43 -2.32 0.46
N SER A 20 4.77 -2.79 -0.59
CA SER A 20 5.44 -3.28 -1.80
C SER A 20 5.54 -2.16 -2.83
N THR A 21 6.62 -2.14 -3.62
CA THR A 21 6.82 -1.09 -4.63
C THR A 21 7.14 -1.65 -6.00
N ARG A 22 6.74 -0.92 -7.05
CA ARG A 22 7.08 -1.24 -8.44
C ARG A 22 7.45 0.04 -9.20
N PRO A 23 8.70 0.20 -9.63
CA PRO A 23 9.11 1.29 -10.51
C PRO A 23 8.33 1.33 -11.82
N ARG A 24 8.09 2.54 -12.32
CA ARG A 24 7.54 2.88 -13.63
C ARG A 24 8.33 4.05 -14.20
N TYR A 25 9.62 3.82 -14.44
CA TYR A 25 10.56 4.85 -14.88
C TYR A 25 10.55 5.06 -16.39
N GLU A 26 9.83 4.18 -17.10
CA GLU A 26 9.46 4.33 -18.50
C GLU A 26 8.29 5.31 -18.73
N GLU A 27 7.54 5.67 -17.67
CA GLU A 27 6.41 6.61 -17.76
C GLU A 27 6.89 8.08 -17.69
N ILE A 28 6.07 9.01 -18.21
CA ILE A 28 6.30 10.47 -18.09
C ILE A 28 5.08 11.11 -17.41
N PRO A 29 5.23 11.65 -16.19
CA PRO A 29 6.45 11.68 -15.38
C PRO A 29 6.85 10.27 -14.88
N VAL A 30 8.13 10.08 -14.59
CA VAL A 30 8.60 8.85 -13.93
C VAL A 30 7.92 8.70 -12.58
N LEU A 31 7.46 7.50 -12.24
CA LEU A 31 6.76 7.26 -11.00
C LEU A 31 7.12 5.93 -10.34
N LEU A 32 6.79 5.82 -9.05
CA LEU A 32 6.87 4.62 -8.24
C LEU A 32 5.45 4.23 -7.84
N ARG A 33 5.01 3.01 -8.17
CA ARG A 33 3.76 2.48 -7.63
C ARG A 33 4.00 1.81 -6.29
N VAL A 34 3.15 2.10 -5.32
CA VAL A 34 3.19 1.57 -3.95
C VAL A 34 1.91 0.79 -3.70
N PHE A 35 2.01 -0.40 -3.13
CA PHE A 35 0.88 -1.32 -2.95
C PHE A 35 0.81 -1.87 -1.53
N SER A 36 -0.41 -2.10 -1.06
CA SER A 36 -0.64 -2.95 0.09
C SER A 36 -0.41 -4.41 -0.29
N PRO A 37 0.32 -5.21 0.50
CA PRO A 37 0.46 -6.64 0.27
C PRO A 37 -0.88 -7.37 0.39
N TYR A 38 -1.85 -6.81 1.12
CA TYR A 38 -3.18 -7.39 1.33
C TYR A 38 -4.19 -7.02 0.23
N LEU A 39 -3.86 -6.03 -0.60
CA LEU A 39 -4.71 -5.60 -1.72
C LEU A 39 -3.85 -5.17 -2.93
N PRO A 40 -3.23 -6.11 -3.66
CA PRO A 40 -2.26 -5.78 -4.71
C PRO A 40 -2.83 -4.98 -5.89
N ALA A 41 -4.15 -4.97 -6.06
CA ALA A 41 -4.85 -4.19 -7.08
C ALA A 41 -5.03 -2.71 -6.69
N PHE A 42 -4.81 -2.36 -5.42
CA PHE A 42 -4.99 -1.00 -4.89
C PHE A 42 -3.66 -0.44 -4.38
N GLY A 43 -3.40 0.83 -4.65
CA GLY A 43 -2.11 1.44 -4.33
C GLY A 43 -2.08 2.94 -4.59
N GLU A 44 -0.89 3.51 -4.46
CA GLU A 44 -0.58 4.90 -4.72
C GLU A 44 0.46 5.00 -5.84
N SER A 45 0.36 6.04 -6.67
CA SER A 45 1.40 6.40 -7.63
C SER A 45 2.12 7.63 -7.10
N VAL A 46 3.45 7.52 -6.93
CA VAL A 46 4.28 8.60 -6.40
C VAL A 46 5.23 9.10 -7.48
N TRP A 47 5.24 10.39 -7.77
CA TRP A 47 6.25 11.03 -8.64
C TRP A 47 6.96 12.18 -7.92
N VAL A 48 7.96 12.75 -8.56
CA VAL A 48 8.73 13.89 -8.03
C VAL A 48 8.43 15.15 -8.83
N LYS A 49 8.19 16.26 -8.14
CA LYS A 49 8.01 17.59 -8.73
C LYS A 49 8.82 18.63 -7.94
N PRO A 50 9.38 19.67 -8.59
CA PRO A 50 9.90 20.83 -7.87
C PRO A 50 8.78 21.54 -7.09
N GLY A 51 9.00 21.76 -5.79
CA GLY A 51 8.16 22.60 -4.94
C GLY A 51 8.67 24.04 -4.85
N VAL A 52 8.12 24.79 -3.89
CA VAL A 52 8.53 26.18 -3.62
C VAL A 52 10.03 26.23 -3.28
N GLY A 53 10.76 27.16 -3.89
CA GLY A 53 12.21 27.29 -3.71
C GLY A 53 13.04 26.21 -4.40
N GLY A 54 12.43 25.39 -5.27
CA GLY A 54 13.12 24.34 -6.02
C GLY A 54 13.41 23.07 -5.22
N VAL A 55 12.96 22.98 -3.97
CA VAL A 55 13.05 21.77 -3.16
C VAL A 55 12.23 20.67 -3.84
N PRO A 56 12.77 19.48 -4.12
CA PRO A 56 12.00 18.39 -4.73
C PRO A 56 11.03 17.78 -3.71
N TRP A 57 9.81 17.46 -4.17
CA TRP A 57 8.74 16.85 -3.36
C TRP A 57 8.25 15.55 -3.99
N PHE A 58 7.91 14.58 -3.13
CA PHE A 58 7.08 13.45 -3.50
C PHE A 58 5.62 13.90 -3.60
N MET A 59 4.96 13.51 -4.68
CA MET A 59 3.59 13.88 -5.01
C MET A 59 2.72 12.63 -5.12
N SER A 60 1.48 12.69 -4.64
CA SER A 60 0.50 11.60 -4.78
C SER A 60 -0.17 11.60 -6.15
N SER A 61 -0.90 10.51 -6.47
CA SER A 61 -1.74 10.41 -7.67
C SER A 61 -2.77 11.52 -7.82
N SER A 62 -3.23 12.10 -6.71
CA SER A 62 -4.16 13.23 -6.67
C SER A 62 -3.49 14.58 -7.00
N GLY A 63 -2.16 14.62 -7.06
CA GLY A 63 -1.38 15.84 -7.23
C GLY A 63 -1.04 16.56 -5.93
N ASP A 64 -1.38 15.99 -4.78
CA ASP A 64 -1.10 16.57 -3.47
C ASP A 64 0.34 16.29 -3.02
N PRO A 65 1.01 17.25 -2.35
CA PRO A 65 2.33 16.99 -1.78
C PRO A 65 2.24 15.95 -0.66
N ILE A 66 3.19 15.02 -0.65
CA ILE A 66 3.36 14.02 0.41
C ILE A 66 4.39 14.56 1.43
N ALA A 67 5.63 14.75 0.98
CA ALA A 67 6.74 15.25 1.77
C ALA A 67 7.89 15.73 0.85
N PRO A 68 8.80 16.58 1.34
CA PRO A 68 10.06 16.88 0.64
C PRO A 68 10.86 15.59 0.42
N CYS A 69 11.59 15.47 -0.69
CA CYS A 69 12.30 14.22 -1.02
C CYS A 69 13.46 13.85 -0.08
N HIS A 70 13.92 14.79 0.77
CA HIS A 70 14.90 14.51 1.82
C HIS A 70 14.27 13.94 3.09
N ASP A 71 12.95 14.03 3.24
CA ASP A 71 12.19 13.52 4.38
C ASP A 71 11.51 12.19 4.02
N LEU A 72 12.30 11.12 4.03
CA LEU A 72 11.80 9.77 3.74
C LEU A 72 10.83 9.27 4.81
N VAL A 73 11.01 9.68 6.07
CA VAL A 73 10.13 9.27 7.18
C VAL A 73 8.75 9.89 7.01
N GLY A 74 8.68 11.21 6.76
CA GLY A 74 7.44 11.90 6.45
C GLY A 74 6.78 11.37 5.17
N ALA A 75 7.56 11.01 4.15
CA ALA A 75 7.04 10.40 2.93
C ALA A 75 6.34 9.05 3.20
N VAL A 76 6.99 8.17 3.99
CA VAL A 76 6.42 6.88 4.38
C VAL A 76 5.15 7.06 5.20
N GLN A 77 5.16 7.98 6.18
CA GLN A 77 3.97 8.27 6.98
C GLN A 77 2.82 8.82 6.12
N GLY A 78 3.10 9.77 5.23
CA GLY A 78 2.09 10.34 4.36
C GLY A 78 1.48 9.31 3.38
N ILE A 79 2.25 8.31 2.95
CA ILE A 79 1.72 7.18 2.18
C ILE A 79 0.85 6.28 3.06
N ALA A 80 1.30 6.00 4.29
CA ALA A 80 0.54 5.20 5.25
C ALA A 80 -0.79 5.86 5.64
N ASP A 81 -0.84 7.17 5.80
CA ASP A 81 -2.09 7.88 6.12
C ASP A 81 -3.11 7.76 4.98
N ARG A 82 -2.64 7.76 3.72
CA ARG A 82 -3.48 7.62 2.52
C ARG A 82 -3.97 6.20 2.30
N LEU A 83 -3.08 5.22 2.41
CA LEU A 83 -3.37 3.82 2.06
C LEU A 83 -3.77 2.95 3.24
N GLY A 84 -3.37 3.33 4.46
CA GLY A 84 -3.49 2.55 5.69
C GLY A 84 -4.92 2.12 6.01
N PRO A 85 -5.92 3.02 6.03
CA PRO A 85 -7.31 2.64 6.32
C PRO A 85 -7.84 1.56 5.37
N ILE A 86 -7.52 1.66 4.08
CA ILE A 86 -7.97 0.70 3.06
C ILE A 86 -7.19 -0.62 3.18
N ALA A 87 -5.88 -0.55 3.45
CA ALA A 87 -5.04 -1.72 3.66
C ALA A 87 -5.47 -2.54 4.89
N GLU A 88 -5.79 -1.87 6.00
CA GLU A 88 -6.27 -2.52 7.22
C GLU A 88 -7.66 -3.14 7.03
N ALA A 89 -8.58 -2.46 6.35
CA ALA A 89 -9.87 -3.04 5.99
C ALA A 89 -9.69 -4.30 5.11
N ALA A 90 -8.81 -4.25 4.11
CA ALA A 90 -8.51 -5.40 3.27
C ALA A 90 -7.91 -6.56 4.06
N ARG A 91 -6.99 -6.28 4.99
CA ARG A 91 -6.39 -7.26 5.90
C ARG A 91 -7.44 -7.93 6.77
N ALA A 92 -8.35 -7.16 7.38
CA ALA A 92 -9.43 -7.70 8.22
C ALA A 92 -10.36 -8.63 7.42
N MET A 93 -10.81 -8.21 6.23
CA MET A 93 -11.66 -9.03 5.37
C MET A 93 -10.98 -10.33 4.91
N GLY A 94 -9.67 -10.26 4.62
CA GLY A 94 -8.87 -11.43 4.24
C GLY A 94 -8.73 -12.47 5.36
N GLN A 95 -8.71 -12.02 6.63
CA GLN A 95 -8.61 -12.90 7.81
C GLN A 95 -9.97 -13.51 8.21
N GLU A 96 -11.09 -12.82 7.94
CA GLU A 96 -12.43 -13.35 8.23
C GLU A 96 -12.86 -14.50 7.31
N GLY A 97 -12.42 -14.49 6.05
CA GLY A 97 -12.80 -15.51 5.06
C GLY A 97 -12.44 -16.96 5.42
N PRO A 98 -11.19 -17.26 5.83
CA PRO A 98 -10.78 -18.60 6.28
C PRO A 98 -11.52 -19.06 7.55
N LEU A 99 -11.64 -18.18 8.55
CA LEU A 99 -12.29 -18.49 9.83
C LEU A 99 -13.80 -18.73 9.66
N ARG A 100 -14.50 -17.87 8.91
CA ARG A 100 -15.92 -18.10 8.58
C ARG A 100 -16.12 -19.41 7.83
N ARG A 101 -15.26 -19.73 6.84
CA ARG A 101 -15.33 -20.99 6.10
C ARG A 101 -15.11 -22.21 7.01
N LEU A 102 -14.20 -22.12 7.97
CA LEU A 102 -13.96 -23.20 8.93
C LEU A 102 -15.15 -23.39 9.88
N VAL A 103 -15.68 -22.31 10.45
CA VAL A 103 -16.85 -22.35 11.36
C VAL A 103 -18.07 -22.93 10.64
N THR A 104 -18.35 -22.50 9.41
CA THR A 104 -19.44 -23.05 8.61
C THR A 104 -19.26 -24.55 8.35
N ARG A 105 -18.02 -25.02 8.11
CA ARG A 105 -17.75 -26.46 7.93
C ARG A 105 -17.96 -27.26 9.21
N ILE A 106 -17.52 -26.74 10.36
CA ILE A 106 -17.73 -27.38 11.67
C ILE A 106 -19.23 -27.47 11.98
N GLN A 107 -19.97 -26.37 11.79
CA GLN A 107 -21.42 -26.34 12.01
C GLN A 107 -22.16 -27.31 11.10
N HIS A 108 -21.77 -27.42 9.82
CA HIS A 108 -22.37 -28.37 8.89
C HIS A 108 -22.07 -29.82 9.27
N ALA A 109 -20.84 -30.12 9.70
CA ALA A 109 -20.46 -31.45 10.17
C ALA A 109 -21.26 -31.84 11.42
N MET A 110 -21.37 -30.95 12.41
CA MET A 110 -22.12 -31.19 13.65
C MET A 110 -23.64 -31.37 13.42
N ARG A 111 -24.21 -30.67 12.43
CA ARG A 111 -25.62 -30.83 12.04
C ARG A 111 -25.89 -32.16 11.33
N ARG A 112 -24.95 -32.68 10.53
CA ARG A 112 -25.08 -34.01 9.91
C ARG A 112 -24.98 -35.17 10.90
N SER A 113 -24.27 -34.98 12.01
CA SER A 113 -24.14 -35.99 13.07
C SER A 113 -25.41 -36.18 13.92
N HIS A 114 -26.38 -35.27 13.85
CA HIS A 114 -27.63 -35.33 14.66
C HIS A 114 -28.83 -35.96 13.92
N VAL A 115 -28.63 -36.52 12.72
CA VAL A 115 -29.71 -37.12 11.90
C VAL A 115 -29.67 -38.67 11.92
N ILE A 116 -29.02 -39.28 12.90
CA ILE A 116 -29.10 -40.74 13.12
C ILE A 116 -29.64 -40.98 14.53
N ARG A 117 -30.97 -41.06 14.64
CA ARG A 117 -31.68 -41.89 15.61
C ARG A 117 -33.13 -42.05 15.22
#